data_AF-A0A1I1FYZ6-F1
#
_entry.id   AF-A0A1I1FYZ6-F1
#
_cell.length_a   1.000
_cell.length_b   1.000
_cell.length_c   1.000
_cell.angle_alpha   90.00
_cell.angle_beta   90.00
_cell.angle_gamma   90.00
#
_symmetry.space_group_name_H-M   'P 1'
#
loop_
_entity.id
_entity.type
_entity.pdbx_description
1 polymer ?
#
loop_
_entity_poly.entity_id
_entity_poly.type
_entity_poly.pdbx_seq_one_letter_code
_entity_poly.pdbx_strand_id
1 'polypeptide(L)'
;MTDTAHAPLYLLAEQIANAKTRDEKIALAAKCPGPYLAILRKQVRTIYDKRNIVKPAKKTLPACFISLKLRLKRKNRKANGKTKATTDKP
;
A
#
# COMPACT_ATOMS: atom_id res chain seq x y z
N MET A 1 10.25 34.17 -14.74
CA MET A 1 11.28 34.17 -13.68
C MET A 1 10.53 34.31 -12.35
N THR A 2 10.39 33.34 -11.47
CA THR A 2 11.09 32.08 -11.20
C THR A 2 10.05 30.95 -11.09
N ASP A 3 10.18 29.90 -11.90
CA ASP A 3 9.56 28.62 -11.59
C ASP A 3 10.28 28.09 -10.36
N THR A 4 9.80 28.50 -9.17
CA THR A 4 10.23 27.90 -7.92
C THR A 4 9.92 26.43 -8.03
N ALA A 5 10.97 25.63 -8.24
CA ALA A 5 10.95 24.19 -8.26
C ALA A 5 10.29 23.70 -6.97
N HIS A 6 8.96 23.61 -6.99
CA HIS A 6 8.21 23.13 -5.87
C HIS A 6 8.62 21.68 -5.72
N ALA A 7 9.38 21.40 -4.67
CA ALA A 7 9.61 20.04 -4.23
C ALA A 7 8.24 19.35 -4.25
N PRO A 8 8.13 18.19 -4.92
CA PRO A 8 6.83 17.58 -5.15
C PRO A 8 6.11 17.47 -3.82
N LEU A 9 4.85 17.92 -3.76
CA LEU A 9 4.05 18.02 -2.53
C LEU A 9 4.10 16.75 -1.67
N TYR A 10 4.24 15.60 -2.34
CA TYR A 10 4.43 14.30 -1.72
C TYR A 10 5.68 14.22 -0.82
N LEU A 11 6.83 14.72 -1.26
CA LEU A 11 8.07 14.75 -0.46
C LEU A 11 7.93 15.67 0.75
N LEU A 12 7.29 16.83 0.55
CA LEU A 12 7.02 17.76 1.65
C LEU A 12 6.09 17.10 2.70
N ALA A 13 5.06 16.38 2.24
CA ALA A 13 4.15 15.64 3.13
C ALA A 13 4.88 14.55 3.94
N GLU A 14 5.81 13.81 3.33
CA GLU A 14 6.62 12.82 4.03
C GLU A 14 7.55 13.45 5.07
N GLN A 15 8.19 14.58 4.74
CA GLN A 15 9.03 15.33 5.68
C GLN A 15 8.22 15.83 6.88
N ILE A 16 7.03 16.40 6.64
CA ILE A 16 6.12 16.85 7.71
C ILE A 16 5.67 15.66 8.57
N ALA A 17 5.37 14.52 7.96
CA ALA A 17 4.96 13.32 8.67
C ALA A 17 6.09 12.72 9.54
N ASN A 18 7.35 12.94 9.17
CA ASN A 18 8.54 12.46 9.88
C ASN A 18 9.10 13.45 10.92
N ALA A 19 8.76 14.73 10.81
CA ALA A 19 9.18 15.76 11.75
C ALA A 19 8.71 15.44 13.18
N LYS A 20 9.61 15.61 14.14
CA LYS A 20 9.38 15.23 15.54
C LYS A 20 8.74 16.37 16.31
N THR A 21 9.22 17.59 16.09
CA THR A 21 8.77 18.77 16.82
C THR A 21 7.62 19.47 16.08
N ARG A 22 6.82 20.23 16.84
CA ARG A 22 5.73 21.03 16.27
C ARG A 22 6.27 22.15 15.38
N ASP A 23 7.37 22.77 15.79
CA ASP A 23 7.96 23.91 15.10
C ASP A 23 8.56 23.51 13.74
N GLU A 24 9.19 22.33 13.65
CA GLU A 24 9.62 21.75 12.37
C GLU A 24 8.45 21.56 11.40
N LYS A 25 7.31 21.07 11.88
CA LYS A 25 6.12 20.87 11.04
C LYS A 25 5.58 22.18 10.50
N ILE A 26 5.58 23.24 11.32
CA ILE A 26 5.15 24.58 10.92
C ILE A 26 6.11 25.15 9.88
N ALA A 27 7.42 25.06 10.13
CA ALA A 27 8.45 25.54 9.20
C ALA A 27 8.40 24.83 7.84
N LEU A 28 8.10 23.52 7.82
CA LEU A 28 7.93 22.75 6.59
C LEU A 28 6.63 23.09 5.86
N ALA A 29 5.52 23.27 6.59
CA ALA A 29 4.24 23.65 6.00
C ALA A 29 4.28 25.06 5.38
N ALA A 30 5.05 25.98 5.95
CA ALA A 30 5.24 27.33 5.44
C ALA A 30 5.93 27.38 4.05
N LYS A 31 6.62 26.30 3.65
CA LYS A 31 7.23 26.17 2.31
C LYS A 31 6.21 25.86 1.22
N CYS A 32 4.98 25.52 1.59
CA CYS A 32 3.92 25.19 0.65
C CYS A 32 3.14 26.44 0.24
N PRO A 33 2.86 26.66 -1.06
CA PRO A 33 1.99 27.75 -1.47
C PRO A 33 0.56 27.54 -0.92
N GLY A 34 -0.07 28.62 -0.49
CA GLY A 34 -1.46 28.65 0.00
C GLY A 34 -2.47 27.81 -0.78
N PRO A 35 -2.52 27.83 -2.13
CA PRO A 35 -3.49 27.04 -2.89
C PRO A 35 -3.33 25.52 -2.74
N TYR A 36 -2.13 25.03 -2.44
CA TYR A 36 -1.84 23.59 -2.33
C TYR A 36 -1.87 23.07 -0.89
N LEU A 37 -2.13 23.94 0.09
CA LEU A 37 -2.09 23.63 1.52
C LEU A 37 -3.17 22.59 1.89
N ALA A 38 -4.35 22.66 1.28
CA ALA A 38 -5.41 21.67 1.46
C ALA A 38 -4.99 20.27 0.95
N ILE A 39 -4.33 20.22 -0.21
CA ILE A 39 -3.83 18.97 -0.81
C ILE A 39 -2.73 18.37 0.08
N LEU A 40 -1.81 19.21 0.56
CA LEU A 40 -0.75 18.81 1.48
C LEU A 40 -1.31 18.18 2.76
N ARG A 41 -2.29 18.84 3.40
CA ARG A 41 -2.97 18.32 4.61
C ARG A 41 -3.59 16.94 4.36
N LYS A 42 -4.23 16.75 3.21
CA LYS A 42 -4.84 15.46 2.82
C LYS A 42 -3.77 14.37 2.65
N GLN A 43 -2.64 14.68 2.03
CA GLN A 43 -1.53 13.74 1.86
C GLN A 43 -0.90 13.37 3.21
N VAL A 44 -0.61 14.35 4.07
CA VAL A 44 -0.06 14.11 5.42
C VAL A 44 -1.00 13.21 6.23
N ARG A 45 -2.31 13.48 6.20
CA ARG A 45 -3.31 12.64 6.87
C ARG A 45 -3.31 11.21 6.32
N THR A 46 -3.23 11.05 5.01
CA THR A 46 -3.15 9.72 4.37
C THR A 46 -1.91 8.94 4.81
N ILE A 47 -0.76 9.62 5.00
CA ILE A 47 0.46 9.00 5.51
C ILE A 47 0.26 8.53 6.95
N TYR A 48 -0.34 9.36 7.82
CA TYR A 48 -0.65 8.97 9.19
C TYR A 48 -1.67 7.83 9.26
N ASP A 49 -2.73 7.89 8.45
CA ASP A 49 -3.71 6.83 8.36
C ASP A 49 -3.01 5.52 7.96
N LYS A 50 -2.18 5.52 6.91
CA LYS A 50 -1.38 4.34 6.51
C LYS A 50 -0.49 3.78 7.62
N ARG A 51 0.14 4.64 8.43
CA ARG A 51 0.96 4.22 9.59
C ARG A 51 0.11 3.62 10.70
N ASN A 52 -1.09 4.17 10.90
CA ASN A 52 -2.05 3.74 11.91
C ASN A 52 -2.98 2.62 11.45
N ILE A 53 -2.89 2.15 10.20
CA ILE A 53 -3.55 0.93 9.76
C ILE A 53 -2.90 -0.22 10.53
N VAL A 54 -3.47 -0.52 11.68
CA VAL A 54 -3.44 -1.85 12.27
C VAL A 54 -4.08 -2.73 11.22
N LYS A 55 -3.25 -3.43 10.43
CA LYS A 55 -3.75 -4.42 9.49
C LYS A 55 -4.71 -5.31 10.29
N PRO A 56 -5.97 -5.48 9.88
CA PRO A 56 -6.87 -6.35 10.61
C PRO A 56 -6.13 -7.67 10.77
N ALA A 57 -6.01 -8.15 12.02
CA ALA A 57 -5.41 -9.44 12.31
C ALA A 57 -5.99 -10.40 11.28
N LYS A 58 -5.14 -11.02 10.46
CA LYS A 58 -5.59 -11.87 9.35
C LYS A 58 -6.58 -12.84 9.95
N LYS A 59 -7.89 -12.60 9.77
CA LYS A 59 -8.91 -13.53 10.28
C LYS A 59 -8.54 -14.83 9.59
N THR A 60 -8.07 -15.78 10.39
CA THR A 60 -7.75 -17.12 9.91
C THR A 60 -9.01 -17.60 9.24
N LEU A 61 -8.97 -17.70 7.91
CA LEU A 61 -10.11 -18.16 7.15
C LEU A 61 -10.49 -19.54 7.72
N PRO A 62 -11.78 -19.84 7.91
CA PRO A 62 -12.20 -21.15 8.38
C PRO A 62 -11.51 -22.26 7.57
N ALA A 63 -11.10 -23.35 8.22
CA ALA A 63 -10.33 -24.42 7.59
C ALA A 63 -11.03 -24.95 6.32
N CYS A 64 -12.37 -24.97 6.30
CA CYS A 64 -13.17 -25.35 5.14
C CYS A 64 -12.92 -24.44 3.92
N PHE A 65 -12.76 -23.13 4.12
CA PHE A 65 -12.50 -22.16 3.05
C PHE A 65 -11.09 -22.32 2.48
N ILE A 66 -10.10 -22.58 3.34
CA ILE A 66 -8.71 -22.86 2.93
C ILE A 66 -8.65 -24.15 2.11
N SER A 67 -9.27 -25.22 2.60
CA SER A 67 -9.35 -26.52 1.92
C SER A 67 -10.04 -26.42 0.56
N LEU A 68 -11.15 -25.69 0.48
CA LEU A 68 -11.86 -25.45 -0.77
C LEU A 68 -11.00 -24.70 -1.79
N LYS A 69 -10.33 -23.63 -1.36
CA LYS A 69 -9.43 -22.82 -2.21
C LYS A 69 -8.25 -23.65 -2.72
N LEU A 70 -7.65 -24.48 -1.88
CA LEU A 70 -6.58 -25.41 -2.28
C LEU A 70 -7.08 -26.44 -3.29
N ARG A 71 -8.27 -27.01 -3.07
CA ARG A 71 -8.88 -27.98 -3.99
C ARG A 71 -9.15 -27.35 -5.37
N LEU A 72 -9.69 -26.14 -5.40
CA LEU A 72 -9.93 -25.38 -6.63
C LEU A 72 -8.62 -25.04 -7.35
N LYS A 73 -7.59 -24.58 -6.63
CA LYS A 73 -6.25 -24.35 -7.22
C LYS A 73 -5.66 -25.62 -7.83
N ARG A 74 -5.79 -26.78 -7.16
CA ARG A 74 -5.33 -28.07 -7.69
C ARG A 74 -6.11 -28.46 -8.95
N LYS A 75 -7.43 -28.31 -8.97
CA LYS A 75 -8.25 -28.57 -10.16
C LYS A 75 -7.86 -27.68 -11.34
N ASN A 76 -7.65 -26.38 -11.12
CA ASN A 76 -7.22 -25.47 -12.19
C ASN A 76 -5.81 -25.78 -12.71
N ARG A 77 -4.89 -26.24 -11.86
CA ARG A 77 -3.57 -26.73 -12.30
C ARG A 77 -3.67 -28.02 -13.11
N LYS A 78 -4.58 -28.93 -12.75
CA LYS A 78 -4.85 -30.15 -13.55
C LYS A 78 -5.55 -29.83 -14.88
N ALA A 79 -6.39 -28.79 -14.92
CA ALA A 79 -7.05 -28.34 -16.14
C ALA A 79 -6.09 -27.64 -17.12
N ASN A 80 -5.11 -26.87 -16.60
CA ASN A 80 -4.07 -26.23 -17.43
C ASN A 80 -2.86 -27.11 -17.73
N GLY A 81 -2.69 -28.22 -17.00
CA GLY A 81 -1.61 -29.18 -17.21
C GLY A 81 -2.07 -30.30 -18.12
N LYS A 82 -1.79 -30.18 -19.41
CA LYS A 82 -1.83 -31.28 -20.40
C LYS A 82 -1.38 -32.59 -19.74
N THR A 83 -2.24 -33.60 -19.89
CA THR A 83 -1.93 -35.03 -19.82
C THR A 83 -0.51 -35.32 -20.30
N LYS A 84 0.42 -35.56 -19.36
CA LYS A 84 1.53 -36.48 -19.65
C LYS A 84 1.09 -37.84 -19.15
N ALA A 85 0.56 -38.63 -20.09
CA ALA A 85 0.48 -40.06 -19.94
C ALA A 85 1.92 -40.56 -19.79
N THR A 86 2.28 -41.02 -18.59
CA THR A 86 3.38 -41.97 -18.43
C THR A 86 2.75 -43.34 -18.53
N THR A 87 3.02 -43.94 -19.69
CA THR A 87 2.63 -45.26 -20.13
C THR A 87 3.11 -46.31 -19.12
N ASP A 88 2.16 -47.09 -18.62
CA ASP A 88 2.36 -48.41 -18.01
C ASP A 88 3.12 -49.34 -18.98
N LYS A 89 4.10 -50.08 -18.46
CA LYS A 89 4.44 -51.43 -18.95
C LYS A 89 5.49 -52.12 -18.05
N PRO A 90 5.51 -53.45 -18.09
CA PRO A 90 4.91 -54.38 -17.13
C PRO A 90 5.89 -54.87 -16.03
#